data_AF-A0A0G1DJ37-F1
#
_entry.id   AF-A0A0G1DJ37-F1
#
_cell.length_a   1.000
_cell.length_b   1.000
_cell.length_c   1.000
_cell.angle_alpha   90.00
_cell.angle_beta   90.00
_cell.angle_gamma   90.00
#
_symmetry.space_group_name_H-M   'P 1'
#
loop_
_entity.id
_entity.type
_entity.pdbx_description
1 polymer ?
#
loop_
_entity_poly.entity_id
_entity_poly.type
_entity_poly.pdbx_seq_one_letter_code
_entity_poly.pdbx_strand_id
1 'polypeptide(L)'
;MFKLSEESLLVIAPHPDDEVLGCAGLMSRIKKSGGKVYVLYLTVGTTADYSKAGKSTAADRIKEIERAAAFFELDGYDISFKGNEFHLQLDKLPLHNIINSLEAGTAVSINKIRPTIIATSQLTDYNQDHRACQLAVMAAVRPSPRKMKPYTPVVLGYEFAANGWGISNPSQPNFYVGLDDRDIGKKIEAMELYESQAREYPHTRSTEVIRSLAILRGSQSGTEFAESYVIYRISL
;
A
#
# COMPACT_ATOMS: atom_id res chain seq x y z
N MET A 1 18.87 11.67 10.56
CA MET A 1 17.80 12.05 9.60
C MET A 1 17.66 10.89 8.63
N PHE A 2 16.44 10.40 8.36
CA PHE A 2 16.23 9.30 7.40
C PHE A 2 16.80 9.70 6.04
N LYS A 3 17.76 8.94 5.52
CA LYS A 3 18.37 9.20 4.22
C LYS A 3 17.67 8.32 3.21
N LEU A 4 16.60 8.85 2.59
CA LEU A 4 15.71 8.11 1.69
C LEU A 4 16.45 7.38 0.54
N SER A 5 17.64 7.83 0.14
CA SER A 5 18.48 7.16 -0.86
C SER A 5 19.01 5.79 -0.42
N GLU A 6 19.06 5.53 0.89
CA GLU A 6 19.54 4.27 1.48
C GLU A 6 18.38 3.37 1.93
N GLU A 7 17.14 3.81 1.71
CA GLU A 7 15.95 3.08 2.13
C GLU A 7 15.47 2.12 1.03
N SER A 8 14.93 0.98 1.49
CA SER A 8 14.24 0.00 0.66
C SER A 8 12.81 -0.15 1.21
N LEU A 9 11.85 0.38 0.46
CA LEU A 9 10.43 0.32 0.80
C LEU A 9 9.80 -0.93 0.17
N LEU A 10 9.07 -1.69 0.99
CA LEU A 10 8.11 -2.68 0.53
C LEU A 10 6.70 -2.23 0.90
N VAL A 11 5.88 -1.93 -0.10
CA VAL A 11 4.44 -1.71 0.10
C VAL A 11 3.72 -3.05 -0.01
N ILE A 12 2.96 -3.43 1.00
CA ILE A 12 2.08 -4.59 0.98
C ILE A 12 0.66 -4.09 0.68
N ALA A 13 0.16 -4.43 -0.51
CA ALA A 13 -1.14 -4.01 -1.02
C ALA A 13 -2.09 -5.22 -1.03
N PRO A 14 -3.14 -5.26 -0.19
CA PRO A 14 -4.18 -6.28 -0.28
C PRO A 14 -4.75 -6.43 -1.70
N HIS A 15 -5.02 -5.29 -2.34
CA HIS A 15 -5.57 -5.17 -3.69
C HIS A 15 -4.75 -4.20 -4.57
N PRO A 16 -4.76 -4.36 -5.90
CA PRO A 16 -4.08 -3.42 -6.80
C PRO A 16 -4.75 -2.05 -6.89
N ASP A 17 -4.10 -1.01 -6.38
CA ASP A 17 -4.56 0.38 -6.22
C ASP A 17 -4.28 0.88 -4.80
N ASP A 18 -4.26 -0.02 -3.80
CA ASP A 18 -3.99 0.31 -2.40
C ASP A 18 -2.61 0.95 -2.22
N GLU A 19 -1.59 0.53 -2.97
CA GLU A 19 -0.24 1.11 -2.91
C GLU A 19 -0.22 2.55 -3.43
N VAL A 20 -1.04 2.87 -4.43
CA VAL A 20 -1.15 4.23 -4.98
C VAL A 20 -1.94 5.10 -4.03
N LEU A 21 -3.09 4.62 -3.59
CA LEU A 21 -3.97 5.33 -2.67
C LEU A 21 -3.27 5.64 -1.34
N GLY A 22 -2.49 4.70 -0.80
CA GLY A 22 -1.80 4.85 0.48
C GLY A 22 -0.42 5.51 0.38
N CYS A 23 0.36 5.20 -0.67
CA CYS A 23 1.82 5.39 -0.65
C CYS A 23 2.43 6.02 -1.91
N ALA A 24 1.66 6.49 -2.90
CA ALA A 24 2.22 7.06 -4.13
C ALA A 24 3.26 8.16 -3.89
N GLY A 25 2.99 9.05 -2.93
CA GLY A 25 3.90 10.12 -2.54
C GLY A 25 5.19 9.59 -1.92
N LEU A 26 5.07 8.68 -0.94
CA LEU A 26 6.23 8.03 -0.33
C LEU A 26 7.09 7.25 -1.36
N MET A 27 6.46 6.50 -2.26
CA MET A 27 7.14 5.78 -3.34
C MET A 27 7.90 6.75 -4.24
N SER A 28 7.24 7.82 -4.72
CA SER A 28 7.84 8.87 -5.54
C SER A 28 9.07 9.49 -4.87
N ARG A 29 8.96 9.85 -3.58
CA ARG A 29 10.06 10.50 -2.85
C ARG A 29 11.25 9.57 -2.61
N ILE A 30 11.02 8.29 -2.33
CA ILE A 30 12.10 7.31 -2.17
C ILE A 30 12.82 7.11 -3.51
N LYS A 31 12.08 6.87 -4.61
CA LYS A 31 12.67 6.72 -5.95
C LYS A 31 13.45 7.94 -6.38
N LYS A 32 12.89 9.15 -6.20
CA LYS A 32 13.55 10.42 -6.50
C LYS A 32 14.84 10.62 -5.71
N SER A 33 14.93 10.04 -4.51
CA SER A 33 16.13 10.11 -3.67
C SER A 33 17.17 9.04 -4.04
N GLY A 34 16.87 8.11 -4.93
CA GLY A 34 17.74 6.99 -5.30
C GLY A 34 17.56 5.74 -4.43
N GLY A 35 16.55 5.71 -3.57
CA GLY A 35 16.18 4.52 -2.80
C GLY A 35 15.41 3.51 -3.65
N LYS A 36 15.08 2.37 -3.05
CA LYS A 36 14.41 1.25 -3.74
C LYS A 36 12.96 1.12 -3.31
N VAL A 37 12.09 0.80 -4.26
CA VAL A 37 10.66 0.59 -4.00
C VAL A 37 10.19 -0.71 -4.62
N TYR A 38 9.54 -1.52 -3.78
CA TYR A 38 8.93 -2.78 -4.15
C TYR A 38 7.46 -2.78 -3.74
N VAL A 39 6.63 -3.50 -4.50
CA VAL A 39 5.21 -3.68 -4.16
C VAL A 39 4.86 -5.17 -4.18
N LEU A 40 4.22 -5.65 -3.12
CA LEU A 40 3.65 -6.98 -3.06
C LEU A 40 2.13 -6.88 -3.02
N TYR A 41 1.48 -7.28 -4.10
CA TYR A 41 0.04 -7.41 -4.18
C TYR A 41 -0.38 -8.77 -3.60
N LEU A 42 -1.23 -8.79 -2.58
CA LEU A 42 -1.65 -10.07 -2.00
C LEU A 42 -2.62 -10.80 -2.91
N THR A 43 -3.59 -10.10 -3.50
CA THR A 43 -4.59 -10.75 -4.38
C THR A 43 -4.87 -10.00 -5.65
N VAL A 44 -5.17 -10.76 -6.71
CA VAL A 44 -5.76 -10.23 -7.95
C VAL A 44 -6.81 -11.20 -8.47
N GLY A 45 -7.99 -10.68 -8.79
CA GLY A 45 -9.11 -11.46 -9.30
C GLY A 45 -10.04 -10.64 -10.19
N THR A 46 -11.09 -11.30 -10.65
CA THR A 46 -12.18 -10.68 -11.40
C THR A 46 -13.35 -10.40 -10.48
N THR A 47 -13.80 -9.16 -10.44
CA THR A 47 -14.88 -8.71 -9.56
C THR A 47 -15.90 -7.94 -10.37
N ALA A 48 -17.19 -8.26 -10.17
CA ALA A 48 -18.27 -7.40 -10.64
C ALA A 48 -18.16 -6.05 -9.93
N ASP A 49 -18.18 -4.95 -10.69
CA ASP A 49 -18.08 -3.63 -10.11
C ASP A 49 -19.09 -2.67 -10.75
N TYR A 50 -19.15 -1.46 -10.21
CA TYR A 50 -20.09 -0.43 -10.65
C TYR A 50 -19.51 0.45 -11.76
N SER A 51 -18.47 -0.02 -12.47
CA SER A 51 -17.95 0.68 -13.65
C SER A 51 -18.92 0.52 -14.84
N LYS A 52 -18.72 1.31 -15.91
CA LYS A 52 -19.48 1.14 -17.17
C LYS A 52 -19.30 -0.26 -17.77
N ALA A 53 -18.17 -0.91 -17.54
CA ALA A 53 -17.90 -2.26 -17.99
C ALA A 53 -18.63 -3.33 -17.16
N GLY A 54 -19.13 -2.97 -15.96
CA GLY A 54 -19.84 -3.84 -15.02
C GLY A 54 -18.96 -4.91 -14.35
N LYS A 55 -17.66 -4.92 -14.67
CA LYS A 55 -16.66 -5.79 -14.05
C LYS A 55 -15.25 -5.24 -14.28
N SER A 56 -14.38 -5.58 -13.34
CA SER A 56 -12.94 -5.48 -13.46
C SER A 56 -12.37 -6.89 -13.58
N THR A 57 -11.70 -7.23 -14.69
CA THR A 57 -11.12 -8.57 -14.86
C THR A 57 -9.73 -8.68 -14.27
N ALA A 58 -9.33 -9.89 -13.87
CA ALA A 58 -7.97 -10.14 -13.38
C ALA A 58 -6.91 -9.76 -14.42
N ALA A 59 -7.18 -9.99 -15.71
CA ALA A 59 -6.26 -9.65 -16.79
C ALA A 59 -6.09 -8.13 -16.93
N ASP A 60 -7.17 -7.37 -16.81
CA ASP A 60 -7.10 -5.90 -16.85
C ASP A 60 -6.34 -5.39 -15.64
N ARG A 61 -6.66 -5.88 -14.44
CA ARG A 61 -5.96 -5.51 -13.19
C ARG A 61 -4.45 -5.81 -13.25
N ILE A 62 -4.03 -6.91 -13.86
CA ILE A 62 -2.61 -7.21 -14.04
C ILE A 62 -1.93 -6.19 -14.98
N LYS A 63 -2.59 -5.80 -16.07
CA LYS A 63 -2.05 -4.75 -16.96
C LYS A 63 -1.98 -3.40 -16.25
N GLU A 64 -2.95 -3.08 -15.41
CA GLU A 64 -2.94 -1.86 -14.60
C GLU A 64 -1.75 -1.85 -13.62
N ILE A 65 -1.49 -2.98 -12.94
CA ILE A 65 -0.29 -3.16 -12.11
C ILE A 65 0.98 -2.94 -12.93
N GLU A 66 1.09 -3.54 -14.11
CA GLU A 66 2.27 -3.38 -14.98
C GLU A 66 2.50 -1.91 -15.36
N ARG A 67 1.44 -1.17 -15.67
CA ARG A 67 1.50 0.27 -15.97
C ARG A 67 1.92 1.07 -14.74
N ALA A 68 1.29 0.84 -13.59
CA ALA A 68 1.64 1.54 -12.35
C ALA A 68 3.09 1.24 -11.92
N ALA A 69 3.52 -0.02 -12.04
CA ALA A 69 4.88 -0.44 -11.73
C ALA A 69 5.91 0.25 -12.63
N ALA A 70 5.62 0.36 -13.93
CA ALA A 70 6.46 1.10 -14.87
C ALA A 70 6.47 2.61 -14.58
N PHE A 71 5.31 3.19 -14.24
CA PHE A 71 5.15 4.60 -13.94
C PHE A 71 5.97 5.06 -12.72
N PHE A 72 6.01 4.24 -11.67
CA PHE A 72 6.84 4.50 -10.49
C PHE A 72 8.27 3.98 -10.61
N GLU A 73 8.63 3.34 -11.72
CA GLU A 73 9.94 2.70 -11.92
C GLU A 73 10.28 1.73 -10.78
N LEU A 74 9.33 0.87 -10.38
CA LEU A 74 9.52 -0.04 -9.26
C LEU A 74 10.73 -0.95 -9.47
N ASP A 75 11.49 -1.18 -8.40
CA ASP A 75 12.63 -2.11 -8.39
C ASP A 75 12.18 -3.58 -8.46
N GLY A 76 10.89 -3.84 -8.19
CA GLY A 76 10.23 -5.11 -8.42
C GLY A 76 8.83 -5.15 -7.83
N TYR A 77 7.99 -6.03 -8.37
CA TYR A 77 6.70 -6.35 -7.77
C TYR A 77 6.39 -7.84 -7.92
N ASP A 78 5.44 -8.34 -7.14
CA ASP A 78 4.91 -9.71 -7.28
C ASP A 78 3.45 -9.76 -6.84
N ILE A 79 2.76 -10.84 -7.19
CA ILE A 79 1.36 -11.11 -6.82
C ILE A 79 1.27 -12.47 -6.13
N SER A 80 0.91 -12.51 -4.85
CA SER A 80 0.90 -13.74 -4.05
C SER A 80 -0.17 -14.74 -4.44
N PHE A 81 -1.43 -14.28 -4.53
CA PHE A 81 -2.59 -15.15 -4.68
C PHE A 81 -3.47 -14.68 -5.83
N LYS A 82 -3.34 -15.31 -7.00
CA LYS A 82 -4.14 -15.01 -8.19
C LYS A 82 -5.36 -15.91 -8.23
N GLY A 83 -6.54 -15.34 -8.52
CA GLY A 83 -7.77 -16.10 -8.66
C GLY A 83 -8.89 -15.60 -7.75
N ASN A 84 -10.13 -15.86 -8.18
CA ASN A 84 -11.33 -15.40 -7.47
C ASN A 84 -11.55 -16.13 -6.14
N GLU A 85 -10.93 -17.31 -5.96
CA GLU A 85 -10.92 -18.05 -4.71
C GLU A 85 -10.15 -17.32 -3.60
N PHE A 86 -9.24 -16.39 -3.96
CA PHE A 86 -8.45 -15.61 -3.00
C PHE A 86 -8.87 -14.13 -2.97
N HIS A 87 -9.17 -13.56 -4.13
CA HIS A 87 -9.49 -12.13 -4.23
C HIS A 87 -10.77 -11.78 -3.47
N LEU A 88 -10.69 -10.76 -2.60
CA LEU A 88 -11.74 -10.36 -1.66
C LEU A 88 -12.06 -11.41 -0.58
N GLN A 89 -11.18 -12.40 -0.39
CA GLN A 89 -11.36 -13.55 0.50
C GLN A 89 -10.09 -13.89 1.30
N LEU A 90 -9.18 -12.92 1.53
CA LEU A 90 -7.96 -13.15 2.31
C LEU A 90 -8.28 -13.55 3.76
N ASP A 91 -9.42 -13.12 4.31
CA ASP A 91 -9.88 -13.50 5.64
C ASP A 91 -10.22 -15.00 5.77
N LYS A 92 -10.46 -15.69 4.64
CA LYS A 92 -10.69 -17.14 4.59
C LYS A 92 -9.41 -17.95 4.44
N LEU A 93 -8.31 -17.31 4.05
CA LEU A 93 -7.03 -17.99 3.94
C LEU A 93 -6.45 -18.25 5.33
N PRO A 94 -5.83 -19.42 5.58
CA PRO A 94 -5.03 -19.60 6.77
C PRO A 94 -3.98 -18.49 6.85
N LEU A 95 -3.96 -17.74 7.95
CA LEU A 95 -3.06 -16.58 8.10
C LEU A 95 -1.59 -16.96 7.87
N HIS A 96 -1.23 -18.19 8.21
CA HIS A 96 0.09 -18.78 7.92
C HIS A 96 0.49 -18.69 6.45
N ASN A 97 -0.44 -18.87 5.50
CA ASN A 97 -0.16 -18.81 4.08
C ASN A 97 0.22 -17.38 3.67
N ILE A 98 -0.50 -16.39 4.18
CA ILE A 98 -0.19 -14.97 3.95
C ILE A 98 1.18 -14.65 4.56
N ILE A 99 1.44 -15.07 5.80
CA ILE A 99 2.73 -14.88 6.48
C ILE A 99 3.89 -15.48 5.66
N ASN A 100 3.75 -16.72 5.18
CA ASN A 100 4.77 -17.38 4.38
C ASN A 100 5.05 -16.64 3.07
N SER A 101 3.98 -16.12 2.43
CA SER A 101 4.11 -15.29 1.23
C SER A 101 4.93 -14.02 1.50
N LEU A 102 4.65 -13.31 2.60
CA LEU A 102 5.37 -12.12 3.02
C LEU A 102 6.84 -12.41 3.38
N GLU A 103 7.11 -13.51 4.10
CA GLU A 103 8.45 -13.84 4.56
C GLU A 103 9.34 -14.32 3.40
N ALA A 104 8.91 -15.32 2.63
CA ALA A 104 9.78 -16.04 1.69
C ALA A 104 9.14 -16.39 0.32
N GLY A 105 7.81 -16.34 0.21
CA GLY A 105 7.07 -16.97 -0.88
C GLY A 105 7.12 -16.25 -2.24
N THR A 106 7.60 -15.02 -2.31
CA THR A 106 7.55 -14.18 -3.53
C THR A 106 8.92 -13.60 -3.88
N ALA A 107 9.10 -13.08 -5.09
CA ALA A 107 10.38 -12.46 -5.50
C ALA A 107 10.75 -11.23 -4.66
N VAL A 108 9.74 -10.53 -4.14
CA VAL A 108 9.87 -9.30 -3.35
C VAL A 108 9.64 -9.52 -1.85
N SER A 109 9.71 -10.77 -1.38
CA SER A 109 9.46 -11.11 0.02
C SER A 109 10.52 -10.53 0.96
N ILE A 110 10.17 -10.39 2.24
CA ILE A 110 11.01 -9.78 3.28
C ILE A 110 12.41 -10.41 3.34
N ASN A 111 12.50 -11.74 3.25
CA ASN A 111 13.78 -12.46 3.29
C ASN A 111 14.68 -12.19 2.09
N LYS A 112 14.10 -11.87 0.93
CA LYS A 112 14.84 -11.62 -0.31
C LYS A 112 15.32 -10.17 -0.40
N ILE A 113 14.41 -9.22 -0.21
CA ILE A 113 14.71 -7.80 -0.44
C ILE A 113 15.13 -7.03 0.82
N ARG A 114 14.90 -7.62 2.02
CA ARG A 114 15.28 -7.07 3.32
C ARG A 114 14.88 -5.59 3.48
N PRO A 115 13.58 -5.27 3.40
CA PRO A 115 13.12 -3.89 3.37
C PRO A 115 13.41 -3.19 4.70
N THR A 116 13.82 -1.92 4.61
CA THR A 116 14.02 -1.06 5.77
C THR A 116 12.71 -0.40 6.21
N ILE A 117 11.78 -0.23 5.27
CA ILE A 117 10.43 0.30 5.50
C ILE A 117 9.41 -0.68 4.94
N ILE A 118 8.41 -1.04 5.74
CA ILE A 118 7.19 -1.71 5.25
C ILE A 118 6.00 -0.77 5.45
N ALA A 119 5.24 -0.55 4.38
CA ALA A 119 3.95 0.12 4.44
C ALA A 119 2.83 -0.88 4.13
N THR A 120 1.79 -0.93 4.95
CA THR A 120 0.72 -1.92 4.91
C THR A 120 -0.62 -1.28 5.30
N SER A 121 -1.71 -1.99 5.11
CA SER A 121 -3.05 -1.60 5.57
C SER A 121 -3.16 -1.53 7.09
N GLN A 122 -4.25 -0.96 7.60
CA GLN A 122 -4.50 -0.82 9.03
C GLN A 122 -5.40 -1.94 9.58
N LEU A 123 -5.20 -2.29 10.86
CA LEU A 123 -6.04 -3.31 11.53
C LEU A 123 -7.47 -2.80 11.76
N THR A 124 -7.64 -1.49 11.84
CA THR A 124 -8.94 -0.83 12.05
C THR A 124 -9.72 -0.63 10.76
N ASP A 125 -9.19 -1.06 9.61
CA ASP A 125 -9.85 -0.94 8.31
C ASP A 125 -11.18 -1.71 8.28
N TYR A 126 -12.17 -1.18 7.56
CA TYR A 126 -13.48 -1.81 7.37
C TYR A 126 -13.38 -3.04 6.46
N ASN A 127 -12.38 -3.09 5.56
CA ASN A 127 -12.16 -4.18 4.62
C ASN A 127 -11.48 -5.37 5.30
N GLN A 128 -12.08 -6.56 5.19
CA GLN A 128 -11.58 -7.79 5.81
C GLN A 128 -10.20 -8.23 5.28
N ASP A 129 -9.92 -8.01 4.00
CA ASP A 129 -8.64 -8.36 3.40
C ASP A 129 -7.53 -7.46 3.93
N HIS A 130 -7.83 -6.17 4.14
CA HIS A 130 -6.92 -5.21 4.74
C HIS A 130 -6.55 -5.62 6.17
N ARG A 131 -7.54 -6.11 6.95
CA ARG A 131 -7.26 -6.61 8.31
C ARG A 131 -6.44 -7.89 8.30
N ALA A 132 -6.75 -8.85 7.42
CA ALA A 132 -5.99 -10.09 7.28
C ALA A 132 -4.53 -9.81 6.88
N CYS A 133 -4.32 -8.89 5.94
CA CYS A 133 -3.00 -8.39 5.56
C CYS A 133 -2.25 -7.83 6.76
N GLN A 134 -2.85 -6.91 7.51
CA GLN A 134 -2.18 -6.28 8.65
C GLN A 134 -1.80 -7.28 9.75
N LEU A 135 -2.67 -8.23 10.06
CA LEU A 135 -2.37 -9.30 11.01
C LEU A 135 -1.16 -10.15 10.56
N ALA A 136 -1.11 -10.49 9.26
CA ALA A 136 -0.01 -11.25 8.69
C ALA A 136 1.31 -10.46 8.70
N VAL A 137 1.28 -9.17 8.36
CA VAL A 137 2.47 -8.30 8.39
C VAL A 137 3.03 -8.23 9.80
N MET A 138 2.21 -7.97 10.82
CA MET A 138 2.67 -7.89 12.21
C MET A 138 3.31 -9.20 12.69
N ALA A 139 2.76 -10.34 12.28
CA ALA A 139 3.35 -11.65 12.56
C ALA A 139 4.68 -11.86 11.83
N ALA A 140 4.76 -11.54 10.53
CA ALA A 140 5.98 -11.68 9.72
C ALA A 140 7.13 -10.81 10.26
N VAL A 141 6.83 -9.55 10.61
CA VAL A 141 7.82 -8.58 11.09
C VAL A 141 8.06 -8.65 12.60
N ARG A 142 7.53 -9.65 13.31
CA ARG A 142 7.71 -9.82 14.79
C ARG A 142 9.18 -9.63 15.22
N PRO A 143 9.48 -9.01 16.36
CA PRO A 143 10.85 -8.82 16.80
C PRO A 143 11.64 -10.14 16.88
N SER A 144 12.90 -10.12 16.47
CA SER A 144 13.80 -11.28 16.52
C SER A 144 15.25 -10.79 16.45
N PRO A 145 16.23 -11.54 16.99
CA PRO A 145 17.64 -11.20 16.83
C PRO A 145 18.01 -10.99 15.37
N ARG A 146 18.72 -9.89 15.07
CA ARG A 146 19.08 -9.49 13.70
C ARG A 146 19.90 -10.54 12.93
N LYS A 147 20.53 -11.48 13.63
CA LYS A 147 21.28 -12.60 13.04
C LYS A 147 20.39 -13.75 12.54
N MET A 148 19.13 -13.85 12.99
CA MET A 148 18.23 -14.96 12.66
C MET A 148 17.35 -14.65 11.45
N LYS A 149 16.83 -13.42 11.36
CA LYS A 149 15.93 -13.00 10.27
C LYS A 149 16.12 -11.52 9.95
N PRO A 150 15.73 -11.08 8.74
CA PRO A 150 15.73 -9.65 8.41
C PRO A 150 14.93 -8.85 9.44
N TYR A 151 15.44 -7.67 9.76
CA TYR A 151 14.79 -6.75 10.68
C TYR A 151 14.37 -5.49 9.92
N THR A 152 13.06 -5.23 9.90
CA THR A 152 12.50 -3.99 9.35
C THR A 152 12.33 -2.98 10.50
N PRO A 153 13.12 -1.89 10.52
CA PRO A 153 13.07 -0.87 11.56
C PRO A 153 11.80 -0.01 11.52
N VAL A 154 11.20 0.18 10.33
CA VAL A 154 10.02 1.05 10.17
C VAL A 154 8.84 0.25 9.60
N VAL A 155 7.72 0.23 10.33
CA VAL A 155 6.47 -0.41 9.88
C VAL A 155 5.33 0.60 10.01
N LEU A 156 4.69 0.91 8.89
CA LEU A 156 3.68 1.94 8.72
C LEU A 156 2.35 1.35 8.26
N GLY A 157 1.25 1.82 8.84
CA GLY A 157 -0.11 1.62 8.34
C GLY A 157 -0.54 2.81 7.49
N TYR A 158 -0.71 2.65 6.18
CA TYR A 158 -1.18 3.73 5.29
C TYR A 158 -2.68 4.01 5.49
N GLU A 159 -3.12 5.19 5.06
CA GLU A 159 -4.50 5.65 5.18
C GLU A 159 -5.21 5.76 3.81
N PHE A 160 -6.51 5.52 3.85
CA PHE A 160 -7.49 5.78 2.81
C PHE A 160 -8.62 6.67 3.31
N ALA A 161 -9.28 7.39 2.42
CA ALA A 161 -10.47 8.18 2.76
C ALA A 161 -11.60 7.32 3.37
N ALA A 162 -11.69 6.04 2.99
CA ALA A 162 -12.69 5.11 3.50
C ALA A 162 -12.40 4.59 4.93
N ASN A 163 -11.23 4.86 5.52
CA ASN A 163 -10.92 4.39 6.88
C ASN A 163 -11.84 4.96 7.96
N GLY A 164 -12.61 6.01 7.66
CA GLY A 164 -13.68 6.49 8.55
C GLY A 164 -14.79 5.47 8.86
N TRP A 165 -14.90 4.39 8.07
CA TRP A 165 -15.86 3.29 8.27
C TRP A 165 -15.29 2.12 9.11
N GLY A 166 -14.13 2.31 9.75
CA GLY A 166 -13.45 1.27 10.53
C GLY A 166 -14.24 0.70 11.70
N ILE A 167 -13.85 -0.51 12.14
CA ILE A 167 -14.55 -1.28 13.20
C ILE A 167 -14.36 -0.68 14.61
N SER A 168 -13.31 0.11 14.80
CA SER A 168 -13.06 0.91 16.00
C SER A 168 -12.71 2.34 15.59
N ASN A 169 -12.59 3.25 16.56
CA ASN A 169 -12.05 4.59 16.28
C ASN A 169 -10.76 4.44 15.45
N PRO A 170 -10.69 5.04 14.24
CA PRO A 170 -9.53 4.91 13.39
C PRO A 170 -8.31 5.42 14.15
N SER A 171 -7.21 4.67 14.07
CA SER A 171 -5.94 5.11 14.62
C SER A 171 -5.62 6.49 14.03
N GLN A 172 -5.46 7.49 14.90
CA GLN A 172 -5.12 8.83 14.44
C GLN A 172 -3.76 8.79 13.76
N PRO A 173 -3.62 9.32 12.53
CA PRO A 173 -2.32 9.37 11.87
C PRO A 173 -1.30 10.13 12.70
N ASN A 174 -0.12 9.55 12.87
CA ASN A 174 0.96 10.09 13.71
C ASN A 174 2.28 10.25 12.95
N PHE A 175 2.29 9.95 11.65
CA PHE A 175 3.42 10.16 10.77
C PHE A 175 2.92 10.71 9.44
N TYR A 176 3.61 11.74 8.94
CA TYR A 176 3.19 12.48 7.76
C TYR A 176 4.37 12.59 6.80
N VAL A 177 4.10 12.26 5.53
CA VAL A 177 5.04 12.47 4.42
C VAL A 177 4.53 13.65 3.64
N GLY A 178 5.12 14.82 3.88
CA GLY A 178 4.79 16.03 3.13
C GLY A 178 5.05 15.83 1.64
N LEU A 179 4.14 16.33 0.81
CA LEU A 179 4.14 16.20 -0.64
C LEU A 179 4.13 17.60 -1.28
N ASP A 180 4.73 17.73 -2.46
CA ASP A 180 4.59 18.91 -3.31
C ASP A 180 3.54 18.68 -4.42
N ASP A 181 3.26 19.72 -5.23
CA ASP A 181 2.31 19.64 -6.36
C ASP A 181 2.64 18.52 -7.35
N ARG A 182 3.92 18.19 -7.53
CA ARG A 182 4.35 17.11 -8.45
C ARG A 182 4.04 15.76 -7.85
N ASP A 183 4.26 15.59 -6.54
CA ASP A 183 3.96 14.35 -5.83
C ASP A 183 2.45 14.06 -5.85
N ILE A 184 1.58 15.06 -5.57
CA ILE A 184 0.12 14.87 -5.64
C ILE A 184 -0.36 14.66 -7.08
N GLY A 185 0.26 15.34 -8.06
CA GLY A 185 0.00 15.11 -9.48
C GLY A 185 0.28 13.66 -9.89
N LYS A 186 1.46 13.14 -9.52
CA LYS A 186 1.83 11.74 -9.76
C LYS A 186 0.88 10.75 -9.09
N LYS A 187 0.41 11.05 -7.88
CA LYS A 187 -0.56 10.20 -7.18
C LYS A 187 -1.89 10.10 -7.93
N ILE A 188 -2.38 11.22 -8.46
CA ILE A 188 -3.61 11.27 -9.25
C ILE A 188 -3.42 10.54 -10.58
N GLU A 189 -2.35 10.83 -11.32
CA GLU A 189 -2.04 10.18 -12.60
C GLU A 189 -1.89 8.66 -12.44
N ALA A 190 -1.21 8.20 -11.38
CA ALA A 190 -1.09 6.79 -11.08
C ALA A 190 -2.43 6.12 -10.76
N MET A 191 -3.36 6.82 -10.12
CA MET A 191 -4.70 6.29 -9.85
C MET A 191 -5.49 6.13 -11.16
N GLU A 192 -5.28 7.02 -12.13
CA GLU A 192 -5.91 6.93 -13.46
C GLU A 192 -5.39 5.72 -14.28
N LEU A 193 -4.18 5.22 -13.98
CA LEU A 193 -3.67 3.97 -14.59
C LEU A 193 -4.47 2.73 -14.15
N TYR A 194 -5.15 2.81 -13.02
CA TYR A 194 -6.12 1.81 -12.58
C TYR A 194 -7.52 2.15 -13.12
N GLU A 195 -7.67 2.20 -14.44
CA GLU A 195 -8.91 2.61 -15.13
C GLU A 195 -10.16 1.87 -14.63
N SER A 196 -10.03 0.56 -14.37
CA SER A 196 -11.11 -0.25 -13.82
C SER A 196 -11.51 0.15 -12.40
N GLN A 197 -10.64 0.83 -11.65
CA GLN A 197 -10.83 1.24 -10.25
C GLN A 197 -11.00 2.74 -10.05
N ALA A 198 -10.61 3.57 -11.01
CA ALA A 198 -10.88 4.99 -11.03
C ALA A 198 -12.40 5.25 -11.01
N ARG A 199 -12.83 6.28 -10.28
CA ARG A 199 -14.25 6.58 -10.05
C ARG A 199 -14.47 8.09 -10.09
N GLU A 200 -15.64 8.50 -10.54
CA GLU A 200 -16.07 9.90 -10.47
C GLU A 200 -16.37 10.31 -9.01
N TYR A 201 -16.27 11.61 -8.74
CA TYR A 201 -16.72 12.20 -7.48
C TYR A 201 -18.21 11.87 -7.25
N PRO A 202 -18.66 11.51 -6.03
CA PRO A 202 -17.98 11.63 -4.73
C PRO A 202 -17.29 10.37 -4.21
N HIS A 203 -16.90 9.43 -5.08
CA HIS A 203 -16.26 8.19 -4.61
C HIS A 203 -14.91 8.45 -3.93
N THR A 204 -14.52 7.62 -2.96
CA THR A 204 -13.26 7.74 -2.19
C THR A 204 -11.98 7.58 -3.02
N ARG A 205 -12.12 7.15 -4.27
CA ARG A 205 -11.05 6.96 -5.26
C ARG A 205 -11.07 8.04 -6.35
N SER A 206 -11.97 9.02 -6.23
CA SER A 206 -11.99 10.17 -7.15
C SER A 206 -10.81 11.09 -6.89
N THR A 207 -10.36 11.76 -7.94
CA THR A 207 -9.28 12.74 -7.91
C THR A 207 -9.50 13.80 -6.84
N GLU A 208 -10.73 14.29 -6.69
CA GLU A 208 -11.12 15.30 -5.72
C GLU A 208 -10.97 14.79 -4.29
N VAL A 209 -11.39 13.55 -3.99
CA VAL A 209 -11.27 13.00 -2.64
C VAL A 209 -9.83 12.67 -2.29
N ILE A 210 -9.06 12.11 -3.23
CA ILE A 210 -7.62 11.84 -3.03
C ILE A 210 -6.87 13.13 -2.73
N ARG A 211 -7.12 14.20 -3.51
CA ARG A 211 -6.51 15.52 -3.28
C ARG A 211 -6.97 16.15 -1.97
N SER A 212 -8.26 16.06 -1.65
CA SER A 212 -8.83 16.63 -0.42
C SER A 212 -8.24 15.99 0.84
N LEU A 213 -8.07 14.67 0.85
CA LEU A 213 -7.42 13.98 1.96
C LEU A 213 -5.96 14.45 2.11
N ALA A 214 -5.23 14.57 1.00
CA ALA A 214 -3.86 15.06 1.04
C ALA A 214 -3.76 16.50 1.59
N ILE A 215 -4.69 17.39 1.23
CA ILE A 215 -4.76 18.77 1.74
C ILE A 215 -5.01 18.77 3.26
N LEU A 216 -5.95 17.95 3.73
CA LEU A 216 -6.26 17.83 5.16
C LEU A 216 -5.02 17.39 5.95
N ARG A 217 -4.32 16.34 5.48
CA ARG A 217 -3.12 15.82 6.12
C ARG A 217 -1.93 16.79 5.99
N GLY A 218 -1.83 17.53 4.89
CA GLY A 218 -0.87 18.63 4.74
C GLY A 218 -1.07 19.68 5.82
N SER A 219 -2.30 20.17 5.98
CA SER A 219 -2.67 21.17 6.99
C SER A 219 -2.36 20.72 8.42
N GLN A 220 -2.50 19.42 8.71
CA GLN A 220 -2.16 18.84 10.01
C GLN A 220 -0.65 18.69 10.26
N SER A 221 0.17 18.76 9.22
CA SER A 221 1.63 18.56 9.29
C SER A 221 2.44 19.80 8.92
N GLY A 222 1.78 20.92 8.62
CA GLY A 222 2.44 22.17 8.21
C GLY A 222 2.97 22.16 6.77
N THR A 223 2.36 21.37 5.88
CA THR A 223 2.68 21.30 4.44
C THR A 223 1.43 21.49 3.59
N GLU A 224 1.57 21.75 2.29
CA GLU A 224 0.38 21.93 1.41
C GLU A 224 -0.39 20.62 1.22
N PHE A 225 0.34 19.51 1.06
CA PHE A 225 -0.21 18.17 0.90
C PHE A 225 0.60 17.20 1.75
N ALA A 226 -0.02 16.13 2.25
CA ALA A 226 0.70 15.02 2.86
C ALA A 226 -0.01 13.68 2.66
N GLU A 227 0.76 12.61 2.61
CA GLU A 227 0.28 11.28 2.99
C GLU A 227 0.43 11.08 4.49
N SER A 228 -0.50 10.35 5.09
CA SER A 228 -0.48 10.10 6.53
C SER A 228 -0.47 8.61 6.83
N TYR A 229 0.17 8.26 7.94
CA TYR A 229 0.41 6.90 8.36
C TYR A 229 0.27 6.76 9.87
N VAL A 230 0.02 5.52 10.29
CA VAL A 230 0.14 5.07 11.68
C VAL A 230 1.44 4.30 11.84
N ILE A 231 2.29 4.72 12.78
CA ILE A 231 3.52 3.99 13.11
C ILE A 231 3.18 2.77 13.97
N TYR A 232 3.45 1.57 13.47
CA TYR A 232 3.45 0.33 14.26
C TYR A 232 4.82 -0.01 14.84
N ARG A 233 5.89 0.43 14.17
CA ARG A 233 7.26 0.32 14.66
C ARG A 233 8.11 1.44 14.08
N ILE A 234 8.93 2.02 14.94
CA ILE A 234 10.11 2.80 14.56
C ILE A 234 11.24 2.44 15.52
N SER A 235 12.40 2.04 14.97
CA SER A 235 13.62 1.79 15.75
C SER A 235 14.79 2.36 14.96
N LEU A 236 15.41 3.39 15.52
CA LEU A 236 16.62 4.03 14.99
C LEU A 236 17.87 3.31 15.53
#